data_AF-A0A8H7G4J9-F1
#
_entry.id   AF-A0A8H7G4J9-F1
#
_cell.length_a   1.000
_cell.length_b   1.000
_cell.length_c   1.000
_cell.angle_alpha   90.00
_cell.angle_beta   90.00
_cell.angle_gamma   90.00
#
_symmetry.space_group_name_H-M   'P 1'
#
loop_
_entity.id
_entity.type
_entity.pdbx_description
1 polymer ?
#
loop_
_entity_poly.entity_id
_entity_poly.type
_entity_poly.pdbx_seq_one_letter_code
_entity_poly.pdbx_strand_id
1 'polypeptide(L)'
;MSTSTPNVNAKRVCQVIKLKPEAEKEYRDLHANAWPGVLAALQRHGIADYSIHFYPPLNLLIANFKYTGENYESDMNAIGQDEETRRWWTITDGLQESFNDGAQGSGGDLPWWKDLEEVFRME
;
A
#
# COMPACT_ATOMS: atom_id res chain seq x y z
N MET A 1 20.26 -11.58 23.62
CA MET A 1 19.05 -10.76 23.43
C MET A 1 19.50 -9.50 22.72
N SER A 2 19.40 -9.46 21.39
CA SER A 2 19.85 -8.32 20.60
C SER A 2 18.74 -7.28 20.60
N THR A 3 18.89 -6.22 21.37
CA THR A 3 18.00 -5.06 21.32
C THR A 3 18.31 -4.31 20.03
N SER A 4 17.53 -4.58 18.98
CA SER A 4 17.56 -3.77 17.76
C SER A 4 17.16 -2.35 18.12
N THR A 5 18.10 -1.42 18.06
CA THR A 5 17.84 0.02 18.12
C THR A 5 16.77 0.35 17.06
N PRO A 6 15.67 1.04 17.41
CA PRO A 6 14.70 1.45 16.41
C PRO A 6 15.41 2.31 15.36
N ASN A 7 15.24 1.96 14.09
CA ASN A 7 15.76 2.77 12.99
C ASN A 7 14.98 4.10 12.97
N VAL A 8 15.61 5.18 13.44
CA VAL A 8 15.02 6.53 13.58
C VAL A 8 14.72 7.18 12.21
N ASN A 9 15.09 6.52 11.10
CA ASN A 9 14.96 7.03 9.73
C ASN A 9 13.98 6.24 8.85
N ALA A 10 13.06 5.44 9.42
CA ALA A 10 12.06 4.75 8.61
C ALA A 10 11.18 5.78 7.85
N LYS A 11 11.17 5.72 6.51
CA LYS A 11 10.28 6.55 5.67
C LYS A 11 8.84 6.16 5.99
N ARG A 12 7.99 7.12 6.30
CA ARG A 12 6.56 6.90 6.49
C ARG A 12 5.86 7.31 5.22
N VAL A 13 4.93 6.48 4.77
CA VAL A 13 4.17 6.74 3.57
C VAL A 13 2.71 6.74 3.96
N CYS A 14 2.00 7.78 3.53
CA CYS A 14 0.55 7.88 3.61
C CYS A 14 0.03 8.05 2.19
N GLN A 15 -0.93 7.24 1.80
CA GLN A 15 -1.50 7.28 0.45
C GLN A 15 -3.02 7.23 0.52
N VAL A 16 -3.66 7.81 -0.49
CA VAL A 16 -5.10 7.77 -0.66
C VAL A 16 -5.48 7.23 -2.04
N ILE A 17 -6.58 6.49 -2.06
CA ILE A 17 -7.28 6.08 -3.28
C ILE A 17 -8.77 6.05 -3.02
N LYS A 18 -9.57 6.11 -4.06
CA LYS A 18 -11.03 5.96 -3.95
C LYS A 18 -11.40 4.49 -4.11
N LEU A 19 -12.31 4.03 -3.26
CA LEU A 19 -12.98 2.74 -3.38
C LEU A 19 -14.26 2.91 -4.18
N LYS A 20 -14.55 1.98 -5.09
CA LYS A 20 -15.85 1.94 -5.76
C LYS A 20 -16.94 1.65 -4.72
N PRO A 21 -18.04 2.42 -4.66
CA PRO A 21 -19.05 2.25 -3.61
C PRO A 21 -19.60 0.82 -3.48
N GLU A 22 -19.75 0.12 -4.61
CA GLU A 22 -20.23 -1.26 -4.68
C GLU A 22 -19.20 -2.31 -4.19
N ALA A 23 -17.92 -1.94 -4.09
CA ALA A 23 -16.82 -2.85 -3.82
C ALA A 23 -16.46 -2.97 -2.33
N GLU A 24 -17.11 -2.22 -1.43
CA GLU A 24 -16.70 -2.16 0.00
C GLU A 24 -16.62 -3.55 0.64
N LYS A 25 -17.68 -4.35 0.48
CA LYS A 25 -17.75 -5.68 1.09
C LYS A 25 -16.62 -6.58 0.60
N GLU A 26 -16.46 -6.64 -0.72
CA GLU A 26 -15.43 -7.47 -1.36
C GLU A 26 -14.02 -7.03 -0.95
N TYR A 27 -13.77 -5.71 -0.92
CA TYR A 27 -12.49 -5.16 -0.49
C TYR A 27 -12.11 -5.60 0.93
N ARG A 28 -13.06 -5.54 1.87
CA ARG A 28 -12.86 -5.97 3.25
C ARG A 28 -12.61 -7.46 3.36
N ASP A 29 -13.42 -8.27 2.66
CA ASP A 29 -13.29 -9.73 2.69
C ASP A 29 -11.94 -10.18 2.12
N LEU A 30 -11.49 -9.56 1.03
CA LEU A 30 -10.16 -9.81 0.46
C LEU A 30 -9.05 -9.45 1.45
N HIS A 31 -9.06 -8.23 2.02
CA HIS A 31 -7.98 -7.79 2.91
C HIS A 31 -7.96 -8.52 4.26
N ALA A 32 -9.11 -8.97 4.77
CA ALA A 32 -9.18 -9.85 5.93
C ALA A 32 -8.52 -11.22 5.67
N ASN A 33 -8.42 -11.61 4.40
CA ASN A 33 -7.82 -12.87 3.94
C ASN A 33 -6.67 -12.63 2.97
N ALA A 34 -5.88 -11.56 3.20
CA ALA A 34 -4.79 -11.17 2.33
C ALA A 34 -3.82 -12.35 2.11
N TRP A 35 -3.39 -12.55 0.87
CA TRP A 35 -2.61 -13.72 0.52
C TRP A 35 -1.25 -13.72 1.22
N PRO A 36 -0.84 -14.85 1.86
CA PRO A 36 0.44 -14.92 2.56
C PRO A 36 1.65 -14.57 1.68
N GLY A 37 1.60 -14.89 0.38
CA GLY A 37 2.65 -14.53 -0.59
C GLY A 37 2.83 -13.03 -0.74
N VAL A 38 1.72 -12.28 -0.84
CA VAL A 38 1.72 -10.81 -0.93
C VAL A 38 2.26 -10.19 0.36
N LEU A 39 1.80 -10.66 1.52
CA LEU A 39 2.30 -10.17 2.82
C LEU A 39 3.80 -10.44 2.99
N ALA A 40 4.25 -11.62 2.57
CA ALA A 40 5.66 -11.98 2.60
C ALA A 40 6.49 -11.09 1.65
N ALA A 41 5.98 -10.78 0.45
CA ALA A 41 6.66 -9.89 -0.49
C ALA A 41 6.85 -8.48 0.10
N LEU A 42 5.78 -7.91 0.65
CA LEU A 42 5.82 -6.61 1.33
C LEU A 42 6.85 -6.61 2.47
N GLN A 43 6.81 -7.63 3.34
CA GLN A 43 7.72 -7.72 4.49
C GLN A 43 9.19 -7.91 4.07
N ARG A 44 9.46 -8.72 3.03
CA ARG A 44 10.82 -8.92 2.50
C ARG A 44 11.46 -7.62 2.01
N HIS A 45 10.65 -6.70 1.50
CA HIS A 45 11.06 -5.40 0.96
C HIS A 45 10.85 -4.23 1.94
N GLY A 46 10.85 -4.54 3.23
CA GLY A 46 10.94 -3.52 4.28
C GLY A 46 9.64 -2.74 4.53
N ILE A 47 8.49 -3.20 4.03
CA ILE A 47 7.19 -2.67 4.44
C ILE A 47 6.81 -3.23 5.81
N ALA A 48 6.56 -2.34 6.76
CA ALA A 48 6.20 -2.66 8.13
C ALA A 48 5.08 -1.74 8.62
N ASP A 49 4.35 -2.18 9.66
CA ASP A 49 3.30 -1.38 10.30
C ASP A 49 2.27 -0.83 9.28
N TYR A 50 1.88 -1.69 8.33
CA TYR A 50 0.99 -1.32 7.23
C TYR A 50 -0.48 -1.48 7.65
N SER A 51 -1.25 -0.40 7.56
CA SER A 51 -2.70 -0.41 7.72
C SER A 51 -3.41 0.37 6.62
N ILE A 52 -4.67 -0.01 6.34
CA ILE A 52 -5.56 0.68 5.41
C ILE A 52 -6.86 1.01 6.15
N HIS A 53 -7.21 2.29 6.19
CA HIS A 53 -8.43 2.80 6.81
C HIS A 53 -9.45 3.16 5.73
N PHE A 54 -10.74 2.94 6.01
CA PHE A 54 -11.82 3.34 5.12
C PHE A 54 -12.58 4.54 5.70
N TYR A 55 -12.82 5.55 4.88
CA TYR A 55 -13.65 6.71 5.19
C TYR A 55 -14.92 6.70 4.30
N PRO A 56 -16.04 6.14 4.81
CA PRO A 56 -17.26 5.93 4.02
C PRO A 56 -17.85 7.18 3.36
N PRO A 57 -17.89 8.37 4.01
CA PRO A 57 -18.55 9.54 3.42
C PRO A 57 -18.01 9.96 2.05
N LEU A 58 -16.74 9.67 1.76
CA LEU A 58 -16.09 9.97 0.48
C LEU A 58 -15.59 8.72 -0.25
N ASN A 59 -15.89 7.53 0.26
CA ASN A 59 -15.36 6.25 -0.21
C ASN A 59 -13.83 6.24 -0.35
N LEU A 60 -13.11 6.77 0.65
CA LEU A 60 -11.64 6.82 0.59
C LEU A 60 -11.02 5.66 1.33
N LEU A 61 -10.01 5.07 0.72
CA LEU A 61 -9.05 4.20 1.39
C LEU A 61 -7.79 5.01 1.68
N ILE A 62 -7.31 4.94 2.92
CA ILE A 62 -6.14 5.66 3.41
C ILE A 62 -5.14 4.62 3.91
N ALA A 63 -4.13 4.36 3.09
CA ALA A 63 -3.02 3.46 3.38
C ALA A 63 -1.93 4.21 4.15
N ASN A 64 -1.38 3.62 5.20
CA ASN A 64 -0.19 4.10 5.88
C ASN A 64 0.74 2.95 6.22
N PHE A 65 2.03 3.12 5.98
CA PHE A 65 3.05 2.13 6.34
C PHE A 65 4.39 2.79 6.64
N LYS A 66 5.25 2.04 7.33
CA LYS A 66 6.67 2.35 7.52
C LYS A 66 7.46 1.55 6.51
N TYR A 67 8.41 2.22 5.88
CA TYR A 67 9.45 1.61 5.08
C TYR A 67 10.76 1.62 5.86
N THR A 68 11.33 0.44 6.07
CA THR A 68 12.53 0.21 6.89
C THR A 68 13.74 -0.27 6.09
N GLY A 69 13.64 -0.33 4.76
CA GLY A 69 14.74 -0.72 3.89
C GLY A 69 15.70 0.44 3.57
N GLU A 70 16.62 0.21 2.63
CA GLU A 70 17.68 1.16 2.28
C GLU A 70 17.41 1.94 0.98
N ASN A 71 16.72 1.32 0.00
CA ASN A 71 16.38 1.95 -1.28
C ASN A 71 14.90 1.77 -1.64
N TYR A 72 14.09 2.78 -1.29
CA TYR A 72 12.63 2.74 -1.44
C TYR A 72 12.19 2.46 -2.88
N GLU A 73 12.78 3.15 -3.86
CA GLU A 73 12.38 2.99 -5.26
C GLU A 73 12.69 1.60 -5.79
N SER A 74 13.88 1.07 -5.47
CA SER A 74 14.28 -0.28 -5.85
C SER A 74 13.37 -1.34 -5.21
N ASP A 75 13.05 -1.19 -3.93
CA ASP A 75 12.22 -2.13 -3.19
C ASP A 75 10.75 -2.09 -3.64
N MET A 76 10.20 -0.90 -3.93
CA MET A 76 8.84 -0.79 -4.48
C MET A 76 8.76 -1.38 -5.88
N ASN A 77 9.79 -1.18 -6.72
CA ASN A 77 9.86 -1.83 -8.03
C ASN A 77 9.93 -3.37 -7.88
N ALA A 78 10.74 -3.88 -6.95
CA ALA A 78 10.84 -5.32 -6.71
C ALA A 78 9.49 -5.93 -6.26
N ILE A 79 8.75 -5.26 -5.35
CA ILE A 79 7.37 -5.63 -5.01
C ILE A 79 6.49 -5.65 -6.26
N GLY A 80 6.60 -4.65 -7.13
CA GLY A 80 5.82 -4.58 -8.36
C GLY A 80 6.15 -5.64 -9.41
N GLN A 81 7.31 -6.29 -9.32
CA GLN A 81 7.67 -7.43 -10.16
C GLN A 81 7.29 -8.79 -9.54
N ASP A 82 6.94 -8.85 -8.26
CA ASP A 82 6.54 -10.10 -7.59
C ASP A 82 5.23 -10.65 -8.18
N GLU A 83 5.24 -11.92 -8.59
CA GLU A 83 4.14 -12.54 -9.32
C GLU A 83 2.84 -12.60 -8.50
N GLU A 84 2.93 -12.91 -7.21
CA GLU A 84 1.77 -12.98 -6.31
C GLU A 84 1.18 -11.59 -6.08
N THR A 85 2.04 -10.58 -5.92
CA THR A 85 1.63 -9.17 -5.82
C THR A 85 0.91 -8.71 -7.07
N ARG A 86 1.45 -9.02 -8.26
CA ARG A 86 0.79 -8.67 -9.54
C ARG A 86 -0.55 -9.36 -9.70
N ARG A 87 -0.66 -10.65 -9.35
CA ARG A 87 -1.93 -11.38 -9.36
C ARG A 87 -2.95 -10.75 -8.41
N TRP A 88 -2.52 -10.39 -7.21
CA TRP A 88 -3.37 -9.68 -6.24
C TRP A 88 -3.92 -8.37 -6.81
N TRP A 89 -3.06 -7.58 -7.47
CA TRP A 89 -3.47 -6.31 -8.10
C TRP A 89 -4.51 -6.47 -9.19
N THR A 90 -4.48 -7.56 -9.98
CA THR A 90 -5.54 -7.82 -10.98
C THR A 90 -6.95 -7.87 -10.40
N ILE A 91 -7.07 -8.17 -9.10
CA ILE A 91 -8.34 -8.19 -8.36
C ILE A 91 -8.57 -6.83 -7.71
N THR A 92 -7.62 -6.35 -6.90
CA THR A 92 -7.83 -5.16 -6.07
C THR A 92 -7.91 -3.86 -6.85
N ASP A 93 -7.18 -3.73 -7.96
CA ASP A 93 -7.24 -2.52 -8.80
C ASP A 93 -8.65 -2.36 -9.39
N GLY A 94 -9.33 -3.47 -9.69
CA GLY A 94 -10.71 -3.48 -10.18
C GLY A 94 -11.73 -2.92 -9.17
N LEU A 95 -11.38 -2.85 -7.89
CA LEU A 95 -12.23 -2.34 -6.82
C LEU A 95 -12.04 -0.84 -6.56
N GLN A 96 -11.05 -0.23 -7.19
CA GLN A 96 -10.53 1.10 -6.85
C GLN A 96 -10.62 2.07 -8.03
N GLU A 97 -10.51 3.35 -7.72
CA GLU A 97 -10.37 4.44 -8.68
C GLU A 97 -9.20 5.34 -8.24
N SER A 98 -8.20 5.51 -9.11
CA SER A 98 -7.04 6.35 -8.83
C SER A 98 -7.37 7.84 -8.90
N PHE A 99 -6.68 8.64 -8.08
CA PHE A 99 -6.65 10.10 -8.17
C PHE A 99 -5.54 10.63 -9.10
N ASN A 100 -4.69 9.74 -9.64
CA ASN A 100 -3.68 10.12 -10.62
C ASN A 100 -4.26 9.97 -12.03
N ASP A 101 -4.42 11.10 -12.72
CA ASP A 101 -4.98 11.13 -14.06
C ASP A 101 -4.20 10.22 -15.03
N GLY A 102 -4.91 9.32 -15.70
CA GLY A 102 -4.32 8.39 -16.66
C GLY A 102 -3.70 7.13 -16.07
N ALA A 103 -3.69 6.94 -14.74
CA ALA A 103 -3.26 5.69 -14.14
C ALA A 103 -4.20 4.53 -14.54
N GLN A 104 -3.64 3.35 -14.82
CA GLN A 104 -4.39 2.19 -15.35
C GLN A 104 -4.41 0.98 -14.39
N GLY A 105 -3.71 1.09 -13.26
CA GLY A 105 -3.57 0.04 -12.26
C GLY A 105 -2.21 0.11 -11.57
N SER A 106 -2.02 -0.70 -10.53
CA SER A 106 -0.79 -0.77 -9.73
C SER A 106 0.42 -1.25 -10.54
N GLY A 107 0.20 -2.00 -11.61
CA GLY A 107 1.25 -2.44 -12.54
C GLY A 107 1.49 -1.53 -13.75
N GLY A 108 0.89 -0.33 -13.78
CA GLY A 108 1.05 0.63 -14.87
C GLY A 108 2.27 1.57 -14.69
N ASP A 109 2.48 2.45 -15.68
CA ASP A 109 3.60 3.42 -15.67
C ASP A 109 3.40 4.57 -14.66
N LEU A 110 2.15 4.83 -14.26
CA LEU A 110 1.79 5.88 -13.32
C LEU A 110 1.39 5.27 -11.97
N PRO A 111 1.71 5.93 -10.84
CA PRO A 111 1.30 5.46 -9.52
C PRO A 111 -0.21 5.26 -9.42
N TRP A 112 -0.64 4.13 -8.88
CA TRP A 112 -2.06 3.87 -8.70
C TRP A 112 -2.63 4.59 -7.47
N TRP A 113 -1.91 4.54 -6.36
CA TRP A 113 -2.25 5.30 -5.15
C TRP A 113 -1.65 6.71 -5.19
N LYS A 114 -2.34 7.68 -4.58
CA LYS A 114 -1.85 9.07 -4.47
C LYS A 114 -1.12 9.26 -3.15
N ASP A 115 0.16 9.59 -3.21
CA ASP A 115 0.95 9.96 -2.02
C ASP A 115 0.42 11.26 -1.39
N LEU A 116 0.40 11.28 -0.05
CA LEU A 116 0.04 12.43 0.77
C LEU A 116 1.28 12.99 1.49
N GLU A 117 1.33 14.32 1.63
CA GLU A 117 2.39 15.01 2.36
C GLU A 117 2.24 14.82 3.87
N GLU A 118 3.34 14.44 4.54
CA GLU A 118 3.42 14.47 6.00
C GLU A 118 3.68 15.92 6.46
N VAL A 119 2.62 16.60 6.92
CA VAL A 119 2.71 18.01 7.36
C VAL A 119 3.05 18.19 8.85
N PHE A 120 2.93 17.12 9.65
CA PHE A 120 3.23 17.15 11.09
C PHE A 120 3.58 15.75 11.59
N ARG A 121 4.53 15.69 12.53
CA ARG A 121 4.92 14.47 13.23
C ARG A 121 5.35 14.79 14.67
N MET A 122 5.01 13.88 15.57
CA MET A 122 5.52 13.83 16.94
C MET A 122 5.87 12.38 17.27
N GLU A 123 7.02 12.18 17.93
CA GLU A 123 7.48 10.86 18.39
C GLU A 123 7.31 10.69 19.90
#